data_AF-A0A2S1R1J3-F1
#
_entry.id   AF-A0A2S1R1J3-F1
#
_cell.length_a   1.000
_cell.length_b   1.000
_cell.length_c   1.000
_cell.angle_alpha   90.00
_cell.angle_beta   90.00
_cell.angle_gamma   90.00
#
_symmetry.space_group_name_H-M   'P 1'
#
loop_
_entity.id
_entity.type
_entity.pdbx_description
1 polymer ?
#
loop_
_entity_poly.entity_id
_entity_poly.type
_entity_poly.pdbx_seq_one_letter_code
_entity_poly.pdbx_strand_id
1 'polypeptide(L)'
;MKVFMLAAVLLALAPKGCEEDVDEKSVYETTEQADYEEMDYRVRNAVAEWKLFKKESESNIIAAKVRISKATDKLDDPNRHHKLKLRNAIIDAEGQLEQLSEKLLRGERFEEKADSLEIDASVIKRMENFMESYREKEAKLKETLSEMEKVQ
;
A
#
# COMPACT_ATOMS: atom_id res chain seq x y z
N MET A 1 50.57 84.89 6.63
CA MET A 1 51.52 83.99 7.33
C MET A 1 51.16 82.56 6.99
N LYS A 2 52.14 81.79 6.50
CA LYS A 2 52.18 80.31 6.37
C LYS A 2 51.21 79.68 5.34
N VAL A 3 51.54 78.68 4.52
CA VAL A 3 52.77 78.11 3.89
C VAL A 3 52.24 76.86 3.16
N PHE A 4 52.60 76.70 1.87
CA PHE A 4 52.79 75.46 1.09
C PHE A 4 51.59 74.64 0.55
N MET A 5 51.50 74.66 -0.79
CA MET A 5 51.55 73.54 -1.75
C MET A 5 51.53 72.09 -1.19
N LEU A 6 50.73 71.22 -1.81
CA LEU A 6 51.25 70.01 -2.50
C LEU A 6 50.15 69.29 -3.29
N ALA A 7 50.38 69.16 -4.60
CA ALA A 7 49.75 68.18 -5.47
C ALA A 7 50.50 66.85 -5.34
N ALA A 8 49.78 65.74 -5.23
CA ALA A 8 50.33 64.41 -5.45
C ALA A 8 49.30 63.58 -6.25
N VAL A 9 49.69 63.28 -7.48
CA VAL A 9 49.09 62.31 -8.38
C VAL A 9 49.59 60.92 -7.97
N LEU A 10 48.75 59.89 -8.06
CA LEU A 10 49.00 58.58 -8.72
C LEU A 10 48.26 57.41 -8.05
N LEU A 11 47.54 56.70 -8.92
CA LEU A 11 47.30 55.25 -8.98
C LEU A 11 46.76 54.49 -7.75
N ALA A 12 45.49 54.08 -7.90
CA ALA A 12 45.12 52.68 -7.70
C ALA A 12 43.97 52.32 -8.67
N LEU A 13 44.33 51.86 -9.86
CA LEU A 13 43.48 51.03 -10.70
C LEU A 13 43.41 49.64 -10.06
N ALA A 14 42.25 49.25 -9.55
CA ALA A 14 41.94 47.87 -9.22
C ALA A 14 40.78 47.41 -10.12
N PRO A 15 40.94 46.36 -10.93
CA PRO A 15 39.86 45.81 -11.73
C PRO A 15 38.96 44.99 -10.80
N LYS A 16 37.74 45.45 -10.55
CA LYS A 16 36.68 44.55 -10.07
C LYS A 16 36.19 43.75 -11.29
N GLY A 17 36.66 42.52 -11.37
CA GLY A 17 36.12 41.51 -12.26
C GLY A 17 34.68 41.16 -11.87
N CYS A 18 33.93 40.80 -12.91
CA CYS A 18 32.79 39.87 -12.98
C CYS A 18 31.90 39.75 -11.74
N GLU A 19 30.69 40.28 -11.85
CA GLU A 19 29.53 39.63 -11.25
C GLU A 19 28.68 39.15 -12.43
N GLU A 20 28.72 37.84 -12.66
CA GLU A 20 27.78 37.16 -13.56
C GLU A 20 26.37 37.39 -13.01
N ASP A 21 25.44 37.78 -13.89
CA ASP A 21 24.02 37.68 -13.62
C ASP A 21 23.70 36.20 -13.39
N VAL A 22 23.77 35.78 -12.13
CA VAL A 22 23.22 34.50 -11.71
C VAL A 22 21.71 34.64 -11.87
N ASP A 23 21.16 33.94 -12.86
CA ASP A 23 19.75 33.59 -12.92
C ASP A 23 19.36 33.01 -11.55
N GLU A 24 18.83 33.85 -10.66
CA GLU A 24 18.06 33.42 -9.50
C GLU A 24 16.78 32.76 -10.03
N LYS A 25 16.90 31.51 -10.49
CA LYS A 25 15.81 30.56 -10.38
C LYS A 25 15.48 30.49 -8.90
N SER A 26 14.42 31.20 -8.53
CA SER A 26 13.86 31.29 -7.19
C SER A 26 13.88 29.93 -6.51
N VAL A 27 14.80 29.78 -5.55
CA VAL A 27 14.89 28.69 -4.59
C VAL A 27 13.77 28.87 -3.56
N TYR A 28 12.54 28.79 -4.04
CA TYR A 28 11.31 28.74 -3.25
C TYR A 28 10.36 27.73 -3.90
N GLU A 29 10.84 26.51 -4.16
CA GLU A 29 9.95 25.36 -3.98
C GLU A 29 9.68 25.31 -2.48
N THR A 30 8.58 25.94 -2.08
CA THR A 30 8.15 26.07 -0.70
C THR A 30 7.91 24.66 -0.15
N THR A 31 8.37 24.40 1.07
CA THR A 31 8.18 23.12 1.77
C THR A 31 6.73 22.61 1.75
N GLU A 32 5.74 23.51 1.70
CA GLU A 32 4.32 23.15 1.54
C GLU A 32 4.01 22.44 0.21
N GLN A 33 4.68 22.80 -0.88
CA GLN A 33 4.46 22.15 -2.18
C GLN A 33 5.03 20.73 -2.20
N ALA A 34 6.21 20.53 -1.59
CA ALA A 34 6.81 19.22 -1.42
C ALA A 34 5.93 18.30 -0.55
N ASP A 35 5.37 18.83 0.54
CA ASP A 35 4.46 18.08 1.43
C ASP A 35 3.14 17.69 0.74
N TYR A 36 2.61 18.57 -0.12
CA TYR A 36 1.42 18.28 -0.92
C TYR A 36 1.66 17.17 -1.95
N GLU A 37 2.79 17.23 -2.67
CA GLU A 37 3.17 16.24 -3.66
C GLU A 37 3.43 14.86 -3.02
N GLU A 38 4.07 14.83 -1.85
CA GLU A 38 4.28 13.59 -1.10
C GLU A 38 2.94 12.98 -0.65
N MET A 39 2.03 13.79 -0.11
CA MET A 39 0.73 13.30 0.33
C MET A 39 -0.14 12.79 -0.82
N ASP A 40 -0.16 13.49 -1.95
CA ASP A 40 -0.88 13.06 -3.15
C ASP A 40 -0.32 11.74 -3.71
N TYR A 41 1.02 11.59 -3.76
CA TYR A 41 1.66 10.33 -4.12
C TYR A 41 1.25 9.18 -3.20
N ARG A 42 1.25 9.40 -1.88
CA ARG A 42 0.85 8.39 -0.89
C ARG A 42 -0.61 7.97 -1.04
N VAL A 43 -1.52 8.92 -1.26
CA VAL A 43 -2.95 8.62 -1.48
C VAL A 43 -3.13 7.77 -2.74
N ARG A 44 -2.52 8.18 -3.86
CA ARG A 44 -2.60 7.45 -5.14
C ARG A 44 -2.10 6.01 -5.00
N ASN A 45 -0.96 5.82 -4.32
CA ASN A 45 -0.43 4.49 -4.07
C ASN A 45 -1.34 3.64 -3.18
N ALA A 46 -1.84 4.19 -2.07
CA ALA A 46 -2.73 3.47 -1.17
C ALA A 46 -4.02 3.00 -1.87
N VAL A 47 -4.60 3.84 -2.74
CA VAL A 47 -5.78 3.48 -3.54
C VAL A 47 -5.44 2.39 -4.55
N ALA A 48 -4.30 2.48 -5.24
CA ALA A 48 -3.87 1.48 -6.21
C ALA A 48 -3.63 0.12 -5.54
N GLU A 49 -2.92 0.10 -4.41
CA GLU A 49 -2.67 -1.10 -3.61
C GLU A 49 -3.98 -1.73 -3.12
N TRP A 50 -4.93 -0.92 -2.65
CA TRP A 50 -6.24 -1.39 -2.21
C TRP A 50 -7.03 -2.08 -3.31
N LYS A 51 -7.08 -1.46 -4.50
CA LYS A 51 -7.77 -2.03 -5.66
C LYS A 51 -7.15 -3.36 -6.08
N LEU A 52 -5.81 -3.43 -6.09
CA LEU A 52 -5.11 -4.68 -6.38
C LEU A 52 -5.41 -5.75 -5.33
N PHE A 53 -5.26 -5.41 -4.05
CA PHE A 53 -5.52 -6.29 -2.92
C PHE A 53 -6.93 -6.87 -2.97
N LYS A 54 -7.97 -6.06 -3.25
CA LYS A 54 -9.35 -6.55 -3.35
C LYS A 54 -9.52 -7.57 -4.46
N LYS A 55 -9.03 -7.25 -5.66
CA LYS A 55 -9.12 -8.14 -6.82
C LYS A 55 -8.42 -9.48 -6.56
N GLU A 56 -7.23 -9.44 -5.95
CA GLU A 56 -6.50 -10.64 -5.55
C GLU A 56 -7.27 -11.45 -4.50
N SER A 57 -7.84 -10.77 -3.49
CA SER A 57 -8.60 -11.39 -2.42
C SER A 57 -9.87 -12.09 -2.94
N GLU A 58 -10.62 -11.46 -3.84
CA GLU A 58 -11.78 -12.05 -4.51
C GLU A 58 -11.40 -13.30 -5.30
N SER A 59 -10.30 -13.23 -6.07
CA SER A 59 -9.76 -14.37 -6.80
C SER A 59 -9.37 -15.52 -5.85
N ASN A 60 -8.75 -15.21 -4.72
CA ASN A 60 -8.34 -16.22 -3.73
C ASN A 60 -9.53 -16.88 -3.04
N ILE A 61 -10.60 -16.12 -2.74
CA ILE A 61 -11.88 -16.66 -2.24
C ILE A 61 -12.47 -17.66 -3.24
N ILE A 62 -12.51 -17.30 -4.53
CA ILE A 62 -13.03 -18.19 -5.58
C ILE A 62 -12.19 -19.46 -5.67
N ALA A 63 -10.86 -19.34 -5.66
CA ALA A 63 -9.97 -20.49 -5.69
C ALA A 63 -10.16 -21.41 -4.48
N ALA A 64 -10.34 -20.86 -3.28
CA ALA A 64 -10.65 -21.62 -2.08
C ALA A 64 -11.98 -22.38 -2.19
N LYS A 65 -13.05 -21.72 -2.66
CA LYS A 65 -14.36 -22.37 -2.90
C LYS A 65 -14.23 -23.59 -3.81
N VAL A 66 -13.46 -23.47 -4.89
CA VAL A 66 -13.22 -24.59 -5.82
C VAL A 66 -12.48 -25.73 -5.13
N ARG A 67 -11.48 -25.45 -4.29
CA ARG A 67 -10.74 -26.50 -3.56
C ARG A 67 -11.63 -27.21 -2.54
N ILE A 68 -12.44 -26.47 -1.79
CA ILE A 68 -13.40 -27.03 -0.84
C ILE A 68 -14.40 -27.92 -1.58
N SER A 69 -14.99 -27.43 -2.68
CA SER A 69 -15.92 -28.22 -3.51
C SER A 69 -15.30 -29.54 -3.96
N LYS A 70 -14.07 -29.51 -4.49
CA LYS A 70 -13.35 -30.73 -4.90
C LYS A 70 -13.08 -31.68 -3.75
N ALA A 71 -12.88 -31.17 -2.54
CA ALA A 71 -12.71 -32.01 -1.36
C ALA A 71 -14.04 -32.62 -0.90
N THR A 72 -15.14 -31.88 -1.02
CA THR A 72 -16.49 -32.38 -0.77
C THR A 72 -16.84 -33.52 -1.71
N ASP A 73 -16.54 -33.40 -3.02
CA ASP A 73 -16.76 -34.49 -3.99
C ASP A 73 -16.02 -35.79 -3.59
N LYS A 74 -14.86 -35.67 -2.95
CA LYS A 74 -14.08 -36.82 -2.47
C LYS A 74 -14.70 -37.51 -1.25
N LEU A 75 -15.66 -36.90 -0.55
CA LEU A 75 -16.38 -37.56 0.56
C LEU A 75 -17.32 -38.66 0.05
N ASP A 76 -17.82 -38.50 -1.18
CA ASP A 76 -18.75 -39.44 -1.80
C ASP A 76 -18.04 -40.67 -2.39
N ASP A 77 -16.71 -40.64 -2.52
CA ASP A 77 -15.92 -41.79 -2.96
C ASP A 77 -16.04 -42.96 -1.95
N PRO A 78 -16.55 -44.14 -2.37
CA PRO A 78 -16.71 -45.29 -1.48
C PRO A 78 -15.39 -45.88 -0.97
N ASN A 79 -14.27 -45.66 -1.68
CA ASN A 79 -12.95 -46.17 -1.32
C ASN A 79 -12.15 -45.19 -0.45
N ARG A 80 -12.75 -44.06 -0.07
CA ARG A 80 -12.08 -43.02 0.68
C ARG A 80 -11.84 -43.44 2.13
N HIS A 81 -10.58 -43.51 2.53
CA HIS A 81 -10.20 -43.63 3.92
C HIS A 81 -10.23 -42.26 4.61
N HIS A 82 -10.42 -42.24 5.94
CA HIS A 82 -10.43 -41.02 6.75
C HIS A 82 -11.51 -39.96 6.40
N LYS A 83 -12.70 -40.38 5.93
CA LYS A 83 -13.84 -39.48 5.62
C LYS A 83 -14.17 -38.47 6.71
N LEU A 84 -14.12 -38.87 7.99
CA LEU A 84 -14.40 -37.98 9.11
C LEU A 84 -13.35 -36.85 9.22
N LYS A 85 -12.07 -37.16 9.04
CA LYS A 85 -10.99 -36.17 9.07
C LYS A 85 -11.13 -35.17 7.93
N LEU A 86 -11.44 -35.66 6.73
CA LEU A 86 -11.68 -34.81 5.57
C LEU A 86 -12.90 -33.89 5.79
N ARG A 87 -13.99 -34.42 6.33
CA ARG A 87 -15.19 -33.64 6.64
C ARG A 87 -14.91 -32.52 7.63
N ASN A 88 -14.16 -32.81 8.70
CA ASN A 88 -13.80 -31.78 9.68
C ASN A 88 -12.95 -30.68 9.04
N ALA A 89 -11.95 -31.05 8.24
CA ALA A 89 -11.11 -30.07 7.52
C ALA A 89 -11.91 -29.21 6.53
N ILE A 90 -12.93 -29.77 5.87
CA ILE A 90 -13.86 -29.02 5.00
C ILE A 90 -14.65 -28.00 5.83
N ILE A 91 -15.25 -28.41 6.94
CA ILE A 91 -16.02 -27.52 7.83
C ILE A 91 -15.13 -26.38 8.34
N ASP A 92 -13.91 -26.68 8.76
CA ASP A 92 -12.96 -25.67 9.24
C ASP A 92 -12.60 -24.67 8.13
N ALA A 93 -12.34 -25.16 6.91
CA ALA A 93 -12.04 -24.32 5.75
C ALA A 93 -13.23 -23.46 5.34
N GLU A 94 -14.46 -23.99 5.36
CA GLU A 94 -15.69 -23.25 5.06
C GLU A 94 -15.90 -22.11 6.06
N GLY A 95 -15.75 -22.38 7.36
CA GLY A 95 -15.87 -21.36 8.41
C GLY A 95 -14.81 -20.26 8.27
N GLN A 96 -13.56 -20.62 7.93
CA GLN A 96 -12.50 -19.64 7.67
C GLN A 96 -12.78 -18.79 6.41
N LEU A 97 -13.28 -19.43 5.36
CA LEU A 97 -13.65 -18.76 4.10
C LEU A 97 -14.82 -17.79 4.29
N GLU A 98 -15.82 -18.16 5.09
CA GLU A 98 -16.94 -17.28 5.44
C GLU A 98 -16.44 -16.03 6.15
N GLN A 99 -15.61 -16.19 7.19
CA GLN A 99 -15.01 -15.07 7.91
C GLN A 99 -14.19 -14.14 7.00
N LEU A 100 -13.44 -14.71 6.05
CA LEU A 100 -12.67 -13.92 5.08
C LEU A 100 -13.59 -13.17 4.12
N SER A 101 -14.66 -13.81 3.63
CA SER A 101 -15.64 -13.19 2.75
C SER A 101 -16.34 -12.03 3.44
N GLU A 102 -16.80 -12.22 4.68
CA GLU A 102 -17.38 -11.13 5.49
C GLU A 102 -16.39 -9.99 5.73
N LYS A 103 -15.13 -10.33 6.05
CA LYS A 103 -14.11 -9.32 6.26
C LYS A 103 -13.92 -8.49 4.99
N LEU A 104 -13.83 -9.13 3.82
CA LEU A 104 -13.66 -8.46 2.54
C LEU A 104 -14.84 -7.52 2.23
N LEU A 105 -16.08 -7.97 2.46
CA LEU A 105 -17.27 -7.13 2.34
C LEU A 105 -17.19 -5.88 3.22
N ARG A 106 -16.73 -6.02 4.48
CA ARG A 106 -16.50 -4.86 5.35
C ARG A 106 -15.40 -3.93 4.84
N GLY A 107 -14.53 -4.41 3.95
CA GLY A 107 -13.50 -3.62 3.28
C GLY A 107 -14.08 -2.64 2.25
N GLU A 108 -15.24 -2.93 1.65
CA GLU A 108 -15.88 -2.09 0.63
C GLU A 108 -16.11 -0.65 1.09
N ARG A 109 -16.26 -0.42 2.41
CA ARG A 109 -16.34 0.92 3.01
C ARG A 109 -15.15 1.85 2.70
N PHE A 110 -14.01 1.30 2.30
CA PHE A 110 -12.85 2.08 1.89
C PHE A 110 -12.95 2.55 0.44
N GLU A 111 -13.76 1.90 -0.41
CA GLU A 111 -13.99 2.33 -1.79
C GLU A 111 -14.79 3.62 -1.86
N GLU A 112 -15.85 3.73 -1.04
CA GLU A 112 -16.65 4.96 -0.93
C GLU A 112 -15.76 6.18 -0.63
N LYS A 113 -14.73 5.99 0.21
CA LYS A 113 -13.76 7.04 0.55
C LYS A 113 -12.70 7.26 -0.52
N ALA A 114 -12.28 6.20 -1.21
CA ALA A 114 -11.34 6.29 -2.31
C ALA A 114 -11.93 7.04 -3.50
N ASP A 115 -13.23 6.86 -3.74
CA ASP A 115 -13.93 7.53 -4.83
C ASP A 115 -14.30 8.98 -4.50
N SER A 116 -14.44 9.33 -3.21
CA SER A 116 -14.68 10.70 -2.75
C SER A 116 -13.42 11.56 -2.60
N LEU A 117 -12.21 11.01 -2.80
CA LEU A 117 -10.91 11.66 -2.55
C LEU A 117 -10.70 12.10 -1.08
N GLU A 118 -11.53 11.65 -0.14
CA GLU A 118 -11.38 11.90 1.30
C GLU A 118 -10.46 10.86 1.96
N ILE A 119 -9.25 10.70 1.43
CA ILE A 119 -8.23 9.81 1.99
C ILE A 119 -7.15 10.64 2.69
N ASP A 120 -7.17 10.58 4.02
CA ASP A 120 -6.08 11.08 4.86
C ASP A 120 -5.14 9.95 5.32
N ALA A 121 -4.05 10.32 5.99
CA ALA A 121 -3.08 9.35 6.53
C ALA A 121 -3.71 8.33 7.50
N SER A 122 -4.81 8.67 8.19
CA SER A 122 -5.53 7.76 9.09
C SER A 122 -6.35 6.71 8.33
N VAL A 123 -6.95 7.09 7.20
CA VAL A 123 -7.60 6.16 6.27
C VAL A 123 -6.58 5.18 5.69
N ILE A 124 -5.45 5.69 5.19
CA ILE A 124 -4.36 4.85 4.63
C ILE A 124 -3.92 3.81 5.66
N LYS A 125 -3.60 4.24 6.88
CA LYS A 125 -3.20 3.33 7.96
C LYS A 125 -4.26 2.27 8.29
N ARG A 126 -5.54 2.62 8.22
CA ARG A 126 -6.64 1.64 8.41
C ARG A 126 -6.73 0.64 7.27
N MET A 127 -6.44 1.04 6.04
CA MET A 127 -6.39 0.15 4.89
C MET A 127 -5.21 -0.83 5.04
N GLU A 128 -4.03 -0.34 5.38
CA GLU A 128 -2.84 -1.17 5.65
C GLU A 128 -3.10 -2.22 6.73
N ASN A 129 -3.57 -1.80 7.90
CA ASN A 129 -3.92 -2.71 9.00
C ASN A 129 -5.00 -3.72 8.61
N PHE A 130 -5.95 -3.31 7.77
CA PHE A 130 -6.98 -4.21 7.27
C PHE A 130 -6.36 -5.28 6.37
N MET A 131 -5.51 -4.88 5.42
CA MET A 131 -4.86 -5.77 4.45
C MET A 131 -3.97 -6.78 5.18
N GLU A 132 -3.19 -6.33 6.17
CA GLU A 132 -2.35 -7.21 7.00
C GLU A 132 -3.21 -8.25 7.74
N SER A 133 -4.21 -7.79 8.49
CA SER A 133 -5.10 -8.69 9.23
C SER A 133 -5.91 -9.63 8.32
N TYR A 134 -6.17 -9.24 7.07
CA TYR A 134 -6.79 -10.11 6.07
C TYR A 134 -5.83 -11.22 5.62
N ARG A 135 -4.59 -10.85 5.26
CA ARG A 135 -3.54 -11.78 4.83
C ARG A 135 -3.20 -12.81 5.90
N GLU A 136 -3.21 -12.43 7.19
CA GLU A 136 -3.04 -13.38 8.29
C GLU A 136 -4.13 -14.46 8.33
N LYS A 137 -5.39 -14.05 8.17
CA LYS A 137 -6.53 -15.00 8.12
C LYS A 137 -6.48 -15.85 6.85
N GLU A 138 -6.08 -15.25 5.73
CA GLU A 138 -5.91 -15.95 4.47
C GLU A 138 -4.81 -17.02 4.55
N ALA A 139 -3.72 -16.74 5.26
CA ALA A 139 -2.65 -17.72 5.49
C ALA A 139 -3.17 -18.95 6.26
N LYS A 140 -4.01 -18.74 7.29
CA LYS A 140 -4.65 -19.84 8.02
C LYS A 140 -5.57 -20.67 7.12
N LEU A 141 -6.35 -20.03 6.26
CA LEU A 141 -7.16 -20.75 5.27
C LEU A 141 -6.29 -21.58 4.33
N LYS A 142 -5.18 -21.00 3.82
CA LYS A 142 -4.24 -21.73 2.94
C LYS A 142 -3.63 -22.94 3.62
N GLU A 143 -3.32 -22.85 4.92
CA GLU A 143 -2.84 -23.97 5.73
C GLU A 143 -3.89 -25.09 5.80
N THR A 144 -5.12 -24.77 6.22
CA THR A 144 -6.24 -25.73 6.30
C THR A 144 -6.51 -26.40 4.96
N LEU A 145 -6.52 -25.63 3.86
CA LEU A 145 -6.72 -26.17 2.51
C LEU A 145 -5.60 -27.15 2.11
N SER A 146 -4.35 -26.86 2.47
CA SER A 146 -3.22 -27.77 2.22
C SER A 146 -3.32 -29.05 3.06
N GLU A 147 -3.77 -28.97 4.31
CA GLU A 147 -4.00 -30.15 5.14
C GLU A 147 -5.12 -31.04 4.59
N MET A 148 -6.21 -30.42 4.14
CA MET A 148 -7.34 -31.09 3.50
C MET A 148 -6.91 -31.91 2.27
N GLU A 149 -6.00 -31.37 1.46
CA GLU A 149 -5.45 -32.06 0.29
C GLU A 149 -4.56 -33.27 0.65
N LYS A 150 -3.92 -33.24 1.83
CA LYS A 150 -3.04 -34.32 2.33
C LYS A 150 -3.80 -35.46 2.99
N VAL A 151 -5.05 -35.27 3.39
CA VAL A 151 -5.89 -36.39 3.82
C VAL A 151 -6.07 -37.26 2.58
N GLN A 152 -5.55 -38.51 2.61
CA GLN A 152 -5.78 -39.58 1.62
C GLN A 152 -6.78 -40.60 2.16
#